data_AF-A0A644ZTT3-F1
#
_entry.id   AF-A0A644ZTT3-F1
#
_cell.length_a   1.000
_cell.length_b   1.000
_cell.length_c   1.000
_cell.angle_alpha   90.00
_cell.angle_beta   90.00
_cell.angle_gamma   90.00
#
_symmetry.space_group_name_H-M   'P 1'
#
loop_
_entity.id
_entity.type
_entity.pdbx_description
1 polymer ?
#
loop_
_entity_poly.entity_id
_entity_poly.type
_entity_poly.pdbx_seq_one_letter_code
_entity_poly.pdbx_strand_id
1 'polypeptide(L)'
;MSAVRDSQDIDLVISLEPWREGAAYDRLGAEELYTNILNINVPSLTVPVKPGRNLAIIVEVAAMNNRHKKMGYNAAQEFTRQISRHFEQVMNDLEQQEGGK
;
A
#
# COMPACT_ATOMS: atom_id res chain seq x y z
N MET A 1 -31.43 9.69 -2.41
CA MET A 1 -30.71 9.74 -1.11
C MET A 1 -29.68 8.60 -1.06
N SER A 2 -28.51 8.79 -1.68
CA SER A 2 -27.46 7.74 -1.76
C SER A 2 -26.06 8.23 -1.35
N ALA A 3 -25.90 9.51 -1.02
CA ALA A 3 -24.63 10.13 -0.63
C ALA A 3 -24.50 10.34 0.89
N VAL A 4 -25.51 9.93 1.65
CA VAL A 4 -25.56 10.06 3.12
C VAL A 4 -25.90 8.71 3.73
N ARG A 5 -25.32 8.43 4.90
CA ARG A 5 -25.51 7.20 5.66
C ARG A 5 -25.45 7.54 7.15
N ASP A 6 -26.39 7.03 7.93
CA ASP A 6 -26.52 7.39 9.35
C ASP A 6 -25.46 6.73 10.24
N SER A 7 -25.00 5.52 9.89
CA SER A 7 -23.97 4.79 10.65
C SER A 7 -23.11 3.90 9.74
N GLN A 8 -21.83 3.75 10.10
CA GLN A 8 -20.88 2.86 9.46
C GLN A 8 -19.73 2.53 10.43
N ASP A 9 -19.21 1.32 10.36
CA ASP A 9 -18.00 0.92 11.07
C ASP A 9 -16.75 1.60 10.48
N ILE A 10 -15.75 1.82 11.34
CA ILE A 10 -14.47 2.43 10.96
C ILE A 10 -13.49 1.33 10.56
N ASP A 11 -13.34 1.12 9.26
CA ASP A 11 -12.48 0.06 8.71
C ASP A 11 -11.02 0.47 8.50
N LEU A 12 -10.75 1.77 8.44
CA LEU A 12 -9.46 2.35 8.09
C LEU A 12 -9.37 3.79 8.60
N VAL A 13 -8.21 4.16 9.14
CA VAL A 13 -7.87 5.54 9.51
C VAL A 13 -6.83 6.08 8.54
N ILE A 14 -7.12 7.21 7.88
CA ILE A 14 -6.16 7.91 7.01
C ILE A 14 -5.71 9.19 7.69
N SER A 15 -4.44 9.24 8.08
CA SER A 15 -3.80 10.46 8.60
C SER A 15 -3.24 11.27 7.43
N LEU A 16 -3.70 12.50 7.27
CA LEU A 16 -3.17 13.43 6.27
C LEU A 16 -2.14 14.36 6.94
N GLU A 17 -0.92 14.38 6.42
CA GLU A 17 0.12 15.26 6.93
C GLU A 17 0.75 16.10 5.82
N PRO A 18 1.20 17.33 6.08
CA PRO A 18 1.96 18.10 5.09
C PRO A 18 3.21 17.34 4.65
N TRP A 19 3.47 17.31 3.34
CA TRP A 19 4.71 16.72 2.82
C TRP A 19 5.94 17.39 3.47
N ARG A 20 6.82 16.57 4.06
CA ARG A 20 8.10 17.03 4.63
C ARG A 20 9.25 16.40 3.86
N GLU A 21 10.21 17.23 3.45
CA GLU A 21 11.46 16.74 2.88
C GLU A 21 12.24 15.94 3.94
N GLY A 22 12.70 14.74 3.58
CA GLY A 22 13.43 13.84 4.47
C GLY A 22 12.58 12.92 5.34
N ALA A 23 11.25 13.05 5.35
CA ALA A 23 10.38 12.09 6.02
C ALA A 23 10.36 10.74 5.25
N ALA A 24 10.54 9.64 5.98
CA ALA A 24 10.46 8.30 5.44
C ALA A 24 8.98 7.89 5.36
N TYR A 25 8.43 7.91 4.15
CA TYR A 25 7.09 7.40 3.85
C TYR A 25 7.19 5.98 3.32
N ASP A 26 6.28 5.10 3.74
CA ASP A 26 6.14 3.76 3.15
C ASP A 26 5.72 3.90 1.69
N ARG A 27 6.55 3.37 0.79
CA ARG A 27 6.35 3.40 -0.67
C ARG A 27 5.75 2.10 -1.21
N LEU A 28 5.86 1.01 -0.47
CA LEU A 28 5.46 -0.32 -0.90
C LEU A 28 4.15 -0.76 -0.25
N GLY A 29 3.77 -0.15 0.87
CA GLY A 29 2.59 -0.56 1.64
C GLY A 29 2.81 -1.89 2.37
N ALA A 30 4.07 -2.19 2.69
CA ALA A 30 4.51 -3.42 3.35
C ALA A 30 4.32 -3.35 4.86
N GLU A 31 4.34 -2.14 5.42
CA GLU A 31 4.08 -1.94 6.84
C GLU A 31 2.58 -1.90 7.12
N GLU A 32 2.17 -2.54 8.22
CA GLU A 32 0.82 -2.46 8.73
C GLU A 32 0.83 -1.61 10.00
N LEU A 33 0.28 -0.40 9.87
CA LEU A 33 0.10 0.51 11.00
C LEU A 33 -1.32 0.38 11.52
N TYR A 34 -1.49 0.63 12.81
CA TYR A 34 -2.77 0.59 13.49
C TYR A 34 -2.94 1.81 14.39
N THR A 35 -4.16 2.32 14.46
CA THR A 35 -4.58 3.35 15.40
C THR A 35 -5.54 2.73 16.41
N ASN A 36 -5.30 2.95 17.70
CA ASN A 36 -6.18 2.48 18.75
C ASN A 36 -7.34 3.46 18.94
N ILE A 37 -8.57 2.95 18.83
CA ILE A 37 -9.81 3.70 19.11
C ILE A 37 -10.61 2.87 20.10
N LEU A 38 -10.78 3.37 21.32
CA LEU A 38 -11.56 2.68 22.38
C LEU A 38 -11.09 1.23 22.62
N ASN A 39 -9.77 1.02 22.65
CA ASN A 39 -9.11 -0.29 22.77
C ASN A 39 -9.26 -1.22 21.55
N ILE A 40 -9.78 -0.72 20.42
CA ILE A 40 -9.85 -1.45 19.15
C ILE A 40 -8.72 -0.95 18.24
N ASN A 41 -7.90 -1.86 17.75
CA ASN A 41 -6.87 -1.54 16.77
C ASN A 41 -7.48 -1.51 15.38
N VAL A 42 -7.55 -0.32 14.79
CA VAL A 42 -8.05 -0.09 13.43
C VAL A 42 -6.84 0.13 12.51
N PRO A 43 -6.77 -0.51 11.33
CA PRO A 43 -5.71 -0.25 10.36
C PRO A 43 -5.58 1.24 10.08
N SER A 44 -4.34 1.73 9.99
CA SER A 44 -4.06 3.13 9.73
C SER A 44 -2.99 3.31 8.66
N LEU A 45 -3.03 4.45 7.98
CA LEU A 45 -2.02 4.86 7.01
C LEU A 45 -1.84 6.36 7.06
N THR A 46 -0.62 6.80 6.76
CA THR A 46 -0.28 8.23 6.67
C THR A 46 -0.05 8.60 5.22
N VAL A 47 -0.84 9.53 4.68
CA VAL A 47 -0.66 10.09 3.34
C VAL A 47 -0.10 11.49 3.46
N PRO A 48 1.08 11.76 2.87
CA PRO A 48 1.56 13.12 2.77
C PRO A 48 0.80 13.90 1.70
N VAL A 49 0.41 15.12 2.03
CA VAL A 49 -0.33 16.02 1.14
C VAL A 49 0.61 17.08 0.56
N LYS A 50 0.54 17.25 -0.76
CA LYS A 50 1.23 18.31 -1.51
C LYS A 50 0.26 18.88 -2.55
N PRO A 51 0.25 20.20 -2.78
CA PRO A 51 -0.54 20.79 -3.86
C PRO A 51 -0.28 20.09 -5.20
N GLY A 52 -1.33 19.90 -6.00
CA GLY A 52 -1.28 19.21 -7.29
C GLY A 52 -1.57 17.70 -7.24
N ARG A 53 -1.91 17.14 -6.07
CA ARG A 53 -2.37 15.75 -5.93
C ARG A 53 -3.88 15.69 -5.67
N ASN A 54 -4.57 14.77 -6.33
CA ASN A 54 -5.99 14.51 -6.09
C ASN A 54 -6.13 13.59 -4.87
N LEU A 55 -6.50 14.19 -3.72
CA LEU A 55 -6.65 13.46 -2.46
C LEU A 55 -7.82 12.48 -2.49
N ALA A 56 -8.91 12.78 -3.21
CA ALA A 56 -10.07 11.89 -3.29
C ALA A 56 -9.70 10.54 -3.91
N ILE A 57 -8.95 10.55 -5.02
CA ILE A 57 -8.47 9.32 -5.68
C ILE A 57 -7.53 8.54 -4.75
N ILE A 58 -6.64 9.23 -4.02
CA ILE A 58 -5.70 8.56 -3.11
C ILE A 58 -6.46 7.85 -1.99
N VAL A 59 -7.46 8.52 -1.39
CA VAL A 59 -8.31 7.94 -0.35
C VAL A 59 -9.11 6.75 -0.87
N GLU A 60 -9.65 6.84 -2.09
CA GLU A 60 -10.40 5.74 -2.72
C GLU A 60 -9.53 4.50 -2.96
N VAL A 61 -8.33 4.69 -3.52
CA VAL A 61 -7.36 3.61 -3.74
C VAL A 61 -6.92 2.99 -2.42
N ALA A 62 -6.70 3.81 -1.39
CA ALA A 62 -6.37 3.34 -0.06
C ALA A 62 -7.48 2.47 0.54
N ALA A 63 -8.74 2.87 0.40
CA ALA A 63 -9.90 2.08 0.83
C ALA A 63 -10.00 0.74 0.06
N MET A 64 -9.81 0.75 -1.26
CA MET A 64 -9.76 -0.47 -2.07
C MET A 64 -8.63 -1.41 -1.64
N ASN A 65 -7.43 -0.87 -1.40
CA ASN A 65 -6.29 -1.66 -0.97
C ASN A 65 -6.52 -2.29 0.41
N ASN A 66 -7.07 -1.53 1.38
CA ASN A 66 -7.44 -2.07 2.69
C ASN A 66 -8.45 -3.22 2.55
N ARG A 67 -9.45 -3.07 1.67
CA ARG A 67 -10.40 -4.14 1.36
C ARG A 67 -9.70 -5.38 0.78
N HIS A 68 -8.76 -5.20 -0.15
CA HIS A 68 -8.01 -6.31 -0.76
C HIS A 68 -7.12 -7.04 0.25
N LYS A 69 -6.43 -6.29 1.14
CA LYS A 69 -5.66 -6.88 2.24
C LYS A 69 -6.55 -7.72 3.15
N LYS A 70 -7.74 -7.22 3.53
CA LYS A 70 -8.74 -8.00 4.31
C LYS A 70 -9.20 -9.27 3.60
N MET A 71 -9.20 -9.30 2.26
CA MET A 71 -9.52 -10.49 1.46
C MET A 71 -8.33 -11.45 1.27
N GLY A 72 -7.17 -11.16 1.89
CA GLY A 72 -5.96 -11.99 1.80
C GLY A 72 -5.05 -11.65 0.62
N TYR A 73 -5.34 -10.58 -0.14
CA TYR A 73 -4.50 -10.15 -1.25
C TYR A 73 -3.56 -9.02 -0.82
N ASN A 74 -2.26 -9.32 -0.72
CA ASN A 74 -1.22 -8.34 -0.40
C ASN A 74 -0.44 -7.96 -1.67
N ALA A 75 -0.76 -6.79 -2.23
CA ALA A 75 -0.13 -6.29 -3.45
C ALA A 75 1.40 -6.14 -3.33
N ALA A 76 1.92 -5.77 -2.14
CA ALA A 76 3.35 -5.63 -1.91
C ALA A 76 4.06 -6.98 -2.00
N GLN A 77 3.49 -8.02 -1.38
CA GLN A 77 4.04 -9.38 -1.43
C GLN A 77 4.01 -9.96 -2.84
N GLU A 78 2.91 -9.74 -3.58
CA GLU A 78 2.82 -10.16 -4.98
C GLU A 78 3.86 -9.46 -5.85
N PHE A 79 4.04 -8.16 -5.66
CA PHE A 79 5.05 -7.40 -6.38
C PHE A 79 6.47 -7.94 -6.09
N THR A 80 6.81 -8.15 -4.82
CA THR A 80 8.09 -8.76 -4.43
C THR A 80 8.30 -10.11 -5.11
N ARG A 81 7.27 -10.97 -5.13
CA ARG A 81 7.35 -12.28 -5.77
C ARG A 81 7.59 -12.19 -7.28
N GLN A 82 6.93 -11.26 -7.96
CA GLN A 82 7.11 -11.03 -9.40
C GLN A 82 8.53 -10.55 -9.70
N ILE A 83 9.05 -9.61 -8.89
CA ILE A 83 10.40 -9.08 -9.04
C ILE A 83 11.45 -10.18 -8.79
N SER A 84 11.32 -10.98 -7.74
CA SER A 84 12.24 -12.09 -7.46
C SER A 84 12.30 -13.10 -8.61
N ARG A 85 11.14 -13.50 -9.15
CA ARG A 85 11.08 -14.40 -10.32
C ARG A 85 11.75 -13.79 -11.55
N HIS A 86 11.56 -12.49 -11.78
CA HIS A 86 12.20 -11.80 -12.89
C HIS A 86 13.73 -11.81 -12.77
N PHE A 87 14.26 -11.57 -11.56
CA PHE A 87 15.71 -11.64 -11.32
C PHE A 87 16.26 -13.05 -11.51
N GLU A 88 15.58 -14.09 -11.02
CA GLU A 88 15.99 -15.49 -11.23
C GLU A 88 16.07 -15.85 -12.72
N GLN A 89 15.09 -15.40 -13.52
CA GLN A 89 15.08 -15.60 -14.96
C GLN A 89 16.28 -14.92 -15.63
N VAL A 90 16.51 -13.64 -15.31
CA VAL A 90 17.64 -12.87 -15.89
C VAL A 90 18.98 -13.50 -15.51
N MET A 91 19.14 -13.96 -14.27
CA MET A 91 20.38 -14.64 -13.83
C MET A 91 20.60 -15.96 -14.59
N ASN A 92 19.56 -16.78 -14.74
CA ASN A 92 19.65 -18.03 -15.49
C ASN A 92 19.98 -17.80 -16.97
N ASP A 93 19.47 -16.73 -17.57
CA ASP A 93 19.74 -16.37 -18.97
C ASP A 93 21.21 -15.92 -19.16
N LEU A 94 21.82 -15.29 -18.15
CA LEU A 94 23.23 -14.89 -18.15
C LEU A 94 24.16 -16.09 -17.99
N GLU A 95 23.85 -17.02 -17.08
CA GLU A 95 24.64 -18.25 -16.87
C GLU A 95 24.66 -19.15 -18.13
N GLN A 96 23.55 -19.21 -18.87
CA GLN A 96 23.46 -19.94 -20.13
C GLN A 96 24.31 -19.31 -21.25
N GLN A 97 24.61 -18.01 -21.19
CA GLN A 97 25.48 -17.34 -22.16
C GLN A 97 26.97 -17.52 -21.85
N GLU A 98 27.35 -17.70 -20.59
CA GLU A 98 28.74 -17.91 -20.17
C GLU A 98 29.19 -19.38 -20.29
N GLY A 99 28.28 -20.34 -20.09
CA GLY A 99 28.58 -21.78 -20.23
C GLY A 99 28.69 -22.31 -21.67
N GLY A 100 28.53 -21.44 -22.68
CA GLY A 100 28.57 -21.78 -24.10
C GLY A 100 29.90 -21.53 -24.81
N LYS A 101 31.01 -21.32 -24.08
CA LYS A 101 32.36 -21.20 -24.65
C LYS A 101 33.22 -22.42 -24.38
#